data_AF-A0A256ZI34-F1
#
_entry.id   AF-A0A256ZI34-F1
#
_cell.length_a   1.000
_cell.length_b   1.000
_cell.length_c   1.000
_cell.angle_alpha   90.00
_cell.angle_beta   90.00
_cell.angle_gamma   90.00
#
_symmetry.space_group_name_H-M   'P 1'
#
loop_
_entity.id
_entity.type
_entity.pdbx_description
1 polymer ?
#
loop_
_entity_poly.entity_id
_entity_poly.type
_entity_poly.pdbx_seq_one_letter_code
_entity_poly.pdbx_strand_id
1 'polypeptide(L)'
;SFQKGLNSFIYIGKVLIRLFKSEMPFIEKIQVTFITDPEKVKEMYQEALKIYEARDARARGLKDEEVDTFYGCTLCQSFAPTHVCVITPQRFSNCGAISWFDARAAARVDPKGPIFPIPKGECLDPEKGEYEGVNKVVREKSLGAIERVWLYTAFGYPHTSCGCFEAATFYMPEVDGFGIVHRGFRGETPNGLTFVAVADATAGGRQVDGFHGISFEYMRSPKFLQADGGWYRVVWAPKEVLERVWDFIPEDVRDKIATEEDVSNMEELKKFLMEKGHPIVERWKEKGLLEEKPEEKPAEAAEAIKAAPAALPAGLPVMGGLKMTLEDASIFIRKLIVKAPERR
;
A
#
# COMPACT_ATOMS: atom_id res chain seq x y z
N SER A 1 -5.26 -30.81 6.79
CA SER A 1 -4.50 -31.12 8.03
C SER A 1 -5.25 -32.03 8.98
N PHE A 2 -6.53 -31.78 9.29
CA PHE A 2 -7.30 -32.60 10.24
C PHE A 2 -7.30 -34.11 9.92
N GLN A 3 -7.61 -34.49 8.67
CA GLN A 3 -7.57 -35.88 8.19
C GLN A 3 -6.19 -36.55 8.30
N LYS A 4 -5.12 -35.75 8.42
CA LYS A 4 -3.74 -36.22 8.60
C LYS A 4 -3.32 -36.29 10.07
N GLY A 5 -4.25 -36.15 11.02
CA GLY A 5 -4.01 -36.34 12.46
C GLY A 5 -3.83 -35.06 13.29
N LEU A 6 -3.90 -33.87 12.68
CA LEU A 6 -3.99 -32.61 13.43
C LEU A 6 -5.43 -32.39 13.94
N ASN A 7 -5.81 -33.17 14.95
CA ASN A 7 -7.16 -33.21 15.53
C ASN A 7 -7.20 -32.70 16.99
N SER A 8 -6.10 -32.18 17.50
CA SER A 8 -5.99 -31.59 18.84
C SER A 8 -5.03 -30.40 18.83
N PHE A 9 -5.39 -29.33 19.56
CA PHE A 9 -4.53 -28.17 19.75
C PHE A 9 -3.27 -28.47 20.59
N ILE A 10 -3.22 -29.61 21.30
CA ILE A 10 -2.03 -30.05 22.04
C ILE A 10 -0.82 -30.12 21.10
N TYR A 11 -1.00 -30.57 19.86
CA TYR A 11 0.10 -30.62 18.89
C TYR A 11 0.63 -29.22 18.54
N ILE A 12 -0.27 -28.25 18.36
CA ILE A 12 0.11 -26.85 18.11
C ILE A 12 0.84 -26.28 19.32
N GLY A 13 0.33 -26.49 20.54
CA GLY A 13 0.98 -26.06 21.77
C GLY A 13 2.38 -26.65 21.94
N LYS A 14 2.56 -27.95 21.67
CA LYS A 14 3.88 -28.62 21.68
C LYS A 14 4.84 -28.00 20.68
N VAL A 15 4.38 -27.69 19.46
CA VAL A 15 5.20 -27.04 18.44
C VAL A 15 5.59 -25.63 18.89
N LEU A 16 4.66 -24.82 19.39
CA LEU A 16 4.94 -23.48 19.90
C LEU A 16 5.98 -23.52 21.03
N ILE A 17 5.79 -24.39 22.04
CA ILE A 17 6.74 -24.55 23.15
C ILE A 17 8.13 -24.93 22.62
N ARG A 18 8.20 -25.90 21.69
CA ARG A 18 9.46 -26.34 21.11
C ARG A 18 10.17 -25.21 20.34
N LEU A 19 9.44 -24.46 19.53
CA LEU A 19 9.99 -23.35 18.76
C LEU A 19 10.49 -22.24 19.68
N PHE A 20 9.68 -21.79 20.65
CA PHE A 20 10.12 -20.77 21.61
C PHE A 20 11.33 -21.23 22.41
N LYS A 21 11.41 -22.49 22.84
CA LYS A 21 12.59 -23.02 23.55
C LYS A 21 13.84 -23.09 22.66
N SER A 22 13.68 -23.34 21.36
CA SER A 22 14.78 -23.38 20.41
C SER A 22 15.35 -21.98 20.16
N GLU A 23 14.47 -21.00 19.91
CA GLU A 23 14.86 -19.63 19.58
C GLU A 23 15.22 -18.79 20.83
N MET A 24 14.59 -19.08 21.96
CA MET A 24 14.75 -18.34 23.22
C MET A 24 15.11 -19.30 24.37
N PRO A 25 16.33 -19.88 24.37
CA PRO A 25 16.73 -20.91 25.31
C PRO A 25 16.75 -20.44 26.78
N PHE A 26 16.76 -19.12 27.01
CA PHE A 26 16.69 -18.50 28.33
C PHE A 26 15.28 -18.58 28.97
N ILE A 27 14.23 -18.90 28.23
CA ILE A 27 12.89 -19.08 28.81
C ILE A 27 12.87 -20.40 29.57
N GLU A 28 12.64 -20.39 30.89
CA GLU A 28 12.69 -21.62 31.71
C GLU A 28 11.42 -22.50 31.60
N LYS A 29 10.24 -21.89 31.66
CA LYS A 29 8.94 -22.58 31.64
C LYS A 29 8.01 -21.88 30.68
N ILE A 30 7.22 -22.67 29.95
CA ILE A 30 6.24 -22.18 28.97
C ILE A 30 4.92 -22.88 29.22
N GLN A 31 3.84 -22.11 29.29
CA GLN A 31 2.47 -22.60 29.26
C GLN A 31 1.77 -22.03 28.02
N VAL A 32 1.05 -22.87 27.30
CA VAL A 32 0.21 -22.46 26.17
C VAL A 32 -1.23 -22.82 26.49
N THR A 33 -2.12 -21.84 26.41
CA THR A 33 -3.56 -22.02 26.63
C THR A 33 -4.30 -21.66 25.35
N PHE A 34 -5.08 -22.60 24.82
CA PHE A 34 -5.98 -22.35 23.69
C PHE A 34 -7.39 -22.10 24.24
N ILE A 35 -7.96 -20.95 23.88
CA ILE A 35 -9.31 -20.55 24.29
C ILE A 35 -10.18 -20.57 23.04
N THR A 36 -11.20 -21.44 23.05
CA THR A 36 -12.14 -21.62 21.93
C THR A 36 -13.58 -21.34 22.34
N ASP A 37 -13.84 -21.14 23.63
CA ASP A 37 -15.13 -20.69 24.13
C ASP A 37 -15.39 -19.24 23.66
N PRO A 38 -16.48 -18.97 22.91
CA PRO A 38 -16.71 -17.66 22.32
C PRO A 38 -16.78 -16.51 23.32
N GLU A 39 -17.41 -16.72 24.48
CA GLU A 39 -17.56 -15.67 25.49
C GLU A 39 -16.22 -15.38 26.17
N LYS A 40 -15.44 -16.41 26.49
CA LYS A 40 -14.09 -16.22 27.02
C LYS A 40 -13.16 -15.58 26.00
N VAL A 41 -13.29 -15.90 24.70
CA VAL A 41 -12.53 -15.22 23.64
C VAL A 41 -12.86 -13.72 23.61
N LYS A 42 -14.14 -13.33 23.70
CA LYS A 42 -14.53 -11.91 23.74
C LYS A 42 -13.93 -11.17 24.94
N GLU A 43 -13.96 -11.78 26.12
CA GLU A 43 -13.35 -11.23 27.33
C GLU A 43 -11.83 -11.04 27.16
N MET A 44 -11.12 -12.11 26.77
CA MET A 44 -9.67 -12.09 26.58
C MET A 44 -9.24 -11.16 25.46
N TYR A 45 -10.08 -10.98 24.43
CA TYR A 45 -9.83 -10.05 23.34
C TYR A 45 -9.76 -8.61 23.85
N GLN A 46 -10.69 -8.21 24.72
CA GLN A 46 -10.68 -6.87 25.33
C GLN A 46 -9.46 -6.65 26.22
N GLU A 47 -9.04 -7.68 26.97
CA GLU A 47 -7.80 -7.62 27.75
C GLU A 47 -6.57 -7.48 26.86
N ALA A 48 -6.49 -8.28 25.79
CA ALA A 48 -5.39 -8.23 24.83
C ALA A 48 -5.27 -6.84 24.17
N LEU A 49 -6.39 -6.24 23.75
CA LEU A 49 -6.39 -4.90 23.17
C LEU A 49 -5.82 -3.84 24.12
N LYS A 50 -6.13 -3.90 25.42
CA LYS A 50 -5.56 -2.97 26.42
C LYS A 50 -4.05 -3.11 26.51
N ILE A 51 -3.53 -4.35 26.48
CA ILE A 51 -2.09 -4.62 26.52
C ILE A 51 -1.41 -4.10 25.24
N TYR A 52 -2.03 -4.33 24.08
CA TYR A 52 -1.50 -3.88 22.79
C TYR A 52 -1.44 -2.36 22.73
N GLU A 53 -2.51 -1.66 23.11
CA GLU A 53 -2.53 -0.20 23.11
C GLU A 53 -1.49 0.38 24.07
N ALA A 54 -1.34 -0.18 25.28
CA ALA A 54 -0.28 0.24 26.20
C ALA A 54 1.14 0.00 25.66
N ARG A 55 1.34 -1.05 24.84
CA ARG A 55 2.62 -1.30 24.18
C ARG A 55 2.86 -0.31 23.05
N ASP A 56 1.90 -0.17 22.15
CA ASP A 56 2.04 0.56 20.89
C ASP A 56 2.03 2.08 21.13
N ALA A 57 1.26 2.58 22.11
CA ALA A 57 1.27 3.99 22.51
C ALA A 57 2.65 4.47 22.99
N ARG A 58 3.47 3.59 23.59
CA ARG A 58 4.85 3.93 23.97
C ARG A 58 5.73 4.22 22.75
N ALA A 59 5.49 3.53 21.63
CA ALA A 59 6.23 3.74 20.39
C ALA A 59 5.86 5.07 19.72
N ARG A 60 4.59 5.50 19.82
CA ARG A 60 4.08 6.71 19.15
C ARG A 60 4.70 8.02 19.67
N GLY A 61 5.23 8.05 20.89
CA GLY A 61 5.84 9.23 21.49
C GLY A 61 7.27 9.53 21.03
N LEU A 62 7.94 8.60 20.35
CA LEU A 62 9.34 8.72 19.95
C LEU A 62 9.43 9.16 18.48
N LYS A 63 10.25 10.18 18.21
CA LYS A 63 10.46 10.72 16.86
C LYS A 63 11.69 10.13 16.20
N ASP A 64 11.70 10.12 14.87
CA ASP A 64 12.84 9.69 14.08
C ASP A 64 14.09 10.54 14.32
N GLU A 65 13.89 11.83 14.61
CA GLU A 65 14.96 12.78 14.88
C GLU A 65 15.61 12.56 16.25
N GLU A 66 14.92 11.89 17.19
CA GLU A 66 15.37 11.65 18.57
C GLU A 66 16.23 10.38 18.74
N VAL A 67 16.39 9.60 17.66
CA VAL A 67 17.20 8.36 17.67
C VAL A 67 18.33 8.44 16.65
N ASP A 68 19.46 7.82 16.98
CA ASP A 68 20.62 7.68 16.08
C ASP A 68 20.60 6.36 15.28
N THR A 69 19.68 5.47 15.63
CA THR A 69 19.64 4.08 15.16
C THR A 69 18.22 3.72 14.76
N PHE A 70 18.08 3.24 13.53
CA PHE A 70 16.90 2.52 13.06
C PHE A 70 17.16 1.01 13.11
N TYR A 71 16.17 0.22 12.70
CA TYR A 71 16.33 -1.23 12.64
C TYR A 71 15.93 -1.77 11.28
N GLY A 72 16.66 -2.78 10.82
CA GLY A 72 16.33 -3.55 9.63
C GLY A 72 15.71 -4.89 10.01
N CYS A 73 14.89 -5.45 9.13
CA CYS A 73 14.38 -6.81 9.23
C CYS A 73 14.43 -7.51 7.86
N THR A 74 15.02 -8.70 7.82
CA THR A 74 15.11 -9.57 6.63
C THR A 74 14.35 -10.88 6.78
N LEU A 75 13.51 -11.03 7.81
CA LEU A 75 12.76 -12.26 8.10
C LEU A 75 11.94 -12.74 6.88
N CYS A 76 11.37 -11.80 6.14
CA CYS A 76 10.53 -12.09 4.97
C CYS A 76 11.31 -12.37 3.67
N GLN A 77 12.64 -12.39 3.69
CA GLN A 77 13.44 -12.73 2.49
C GLN A 77 13.27 -14.19 2.03
N SER A 78 12.67 -15.04 2.87
CA SER A 78 12.25 -16.40 2.49
C SER A 78 11.26 -16.43 1.31
N PHE A 79 10.49 -15.36 1.09
CA PHE A 79 9.54 -15.25 -0.03
C PHE A 79 9.64 -13.93 -0.81
N ALA A 80 10.37 -12.94 -0.30
CA ALA A 80 10.69 -11.70 -1.01
C ALA A 80 12.20 -11.40 -0.88
N PRO A 81 13.08 -12.06 -1.66
CA PRO A 81 14.53 -12.10 -1.39
C PRO A 81 15.24 -10.76 -1.34
N THR A 82 14.75 -9.76 -2.07
CA THR A 82 15.32 -8.41 -2.14
C THR A 82 14.70 -7.44 -1.13
N HIS A 83 13.68 -7.88 -0.38
CA HIS A 83 13.01 -7.04 0.61
C HIS A 83 13.88 -6.85 1.85
N VAL A 84 13.94 -5.62 2.32
CA VAL A 84 14.52 -5.24 3.61
C VAL A 84 13.53 -4.27 4.25
N CYS A 85 12.96 -4.64 5.39
CA CYS A 85 12.08 -3.74 6.12
C CYS A 85 12.93 -2.81 6.99
N VAL A 86 12.78 -1.50 6.84
CA VAL A 86 13.39 -0.47 7.68
C VAL A 86 12.33 0.02 8.65
N ILE A 87 12.66 -0.03 9.93
CA ILE A 87 11.77 0.22 11.06
C ILE A 87 12.33 1.42 11.83
N THR A 88 11.53 2.47 11.92
CA THR A 88 11.85 3.70 12.64
C THR A 88 10.83 3.91 13.77
N PRO A 89 11.07 4.83 14.71
CA PRO A 89 10.04 5.21 15.68
C PRO A 89 8.71 5.60 15.04
N GLN A 90 8.74 6.32 13.90
CA GLN A 90 7.54 6.81 13.22
C GLN A 90 7.14 5.98 11.99
N ARG A 91 7.75 4.81 11.81
CA ARG A 91 7.43 3.85 10.75
C ARG A 91 7.60 2.42 11.23
N PHE A 92 6.48 1.82 11.61
CA PHE A 92 6.41 0.40 11.94
C PHE A 92 6.78 -0.46 10.75
N SER A 93 7.14 -1.72 11.02
CA SER A 93 7.24 -2.70 9.96
C SER A 93 5.93 -2.82 9.17
N ASN A 94 6.01 -3.19 7.90
CA ASN A 94 4.82 -3.31 7.06
C ASN A 94 3.80 -4.33 7.62
N CYS A 95 4.25 -5.35 8.36
CA CYS A 95 3.37 -6.33 8.99
C CYS A 95 2.66 -5.83 10.26
N GLY A 96 3.01 -4.65 10.77
CA GLY A 96 2.44 -4.07 11.98
C GLY A 96 2.89 -4.72 13.28
N ALA A 97 3.63 -5.83 13.22
CA ALA A 97 3.99 -6.63 14.39
C ALA A 97 5.34 -6.26 15.02
N ILE A 98 6.10 -5.33 14.44
CA ILE A 98 7.43 -4.95 14.92
C ILE A 98 7.53 -3.42 14.99
N SER A 99 7.45 -2.89 16.20
CA SER A 99 7.79 -1.50 16.49
C SER A 99 9.31 -1.29 16.56
N TRP A 100 9.74 -0.04 16.64
CA TRP A 100 11.15 0.28 16.91
C TRP A 100 11.66 -0.34 18.23
N PHE A 101 10.84 -0.35 19.28
CA PHE A 101 11.21 -0.95 20.57
C PHE A 101 11.30 -2.48 20.48
N ASP A 102 10.39 -3.12 19.76
CA ASP A 102 10.45 -4.56 19.51
C ASP A 102 11.70 -4.92 18.73
N ALA A 103 12.03 -4.15 17.69
CA ALA A 103 13.21 -4.37 16.88
C ALA A 103 14.51 -4.19 17.70
N ARG A 104 14.55 -3.15 18.55
CA ARG A 104 15.65 -2.94 19.51
C ARG A 104 15.81 -4.11 20.48
N ALA A 105 14.71 -4.62 21.02
CA ALA A 105 14.74 -5.76 21.92
C ALA A 105 15.21 -7.02 21.19
N ALA A 106 14.65 -7.31 20.01
CA ALA A 106 14.99 -8.47 19.20
C ALA A 106 16.48 -8.48 18.80
N ALA A 107 17.02 -7.35 18.32
CA ALA A 107 18.44 -7.24 17.96
C ALA A 107 19.40 -7.41 19.15
N ARG A 108 18.94 -7.19 20.39
CA ARG A 108 19.72 -7.44 21.61
C ARG A 108 19.64 -8.90 22.07
N VAL A 109 18.45 -9.49 21.94
CA VAL A 109 18.21 -10.89 22.32
C VAL A 109 18.92 -11.84 21.36
N ASP A 110 18.86 -11.56 20.06
CA ASP A 110 19.56 -12.32 19.03
C ASP A 110 20.32 -11.39 18.07
N PRO A 111 21.56 -11.00 18.41
CA PRO A 111 22.38 -10.10 17.58
C PRO A 111 22.75 -10.64 16.20
N LYS A 112 22.58 -11.96 15.97
CA LYS A 112 22.84 -12.61 14.67
C LYS A 112 21.54 -12.92 13.91
N GLY A 113 20.41 -12.53 14.48
CA GLY A 113 19.09 -12.78 13.93
C GLY A 113 18.76 -11.92 12.71
N PRO A 114 17.53 -12.06 12.19
CA PRO A 114 17.07 -11.33 11.00
C PRO A 114 16.77 -9.85 11.28
N ILE A 115 16.76 -9.43 12.54
CA ILE A 115 16.52 -8.04 12.96
C ILE A 115 17.85 -7.47 13.46
N PHE A 116 18.26 -6.33 12.90
CA PHE A 116 19.59 -5.77 13.13
C PHE A 116 19.55 -4.24 13.20
N PRO A 117 20.49 -3.60 13.94
CA PRO A 117 20.57 -2.15 13.99
C PRO A 117 21.07 -1.57 12.66
N ILE A 118 20.54 -0.40 12.31
CA ILE A 118 20.96 0.44 11.19
C ILE A 118 21.37 1.79 11.77
N PRO A 119 22.68 2.09 11.88
CA PRO A 119 23.13 3.45 12.18
C PRO A 119 22.54 4.40 11.13
N LYS A 120 21.85 5.46 11.56
CA LYS A 120 21.09 6.33 10.66
C LYS A 120 21.98 7.02 9.62
N GLY A 121 23.18 7.44 10.02
CA GLY A 121 24.08 8.22 9.17
C GLY A 121 23.54 9.61 8.88
N GLU A 122 24.02 10.24 7.80
CA GLU A 122 23.53 11.56 7.37
C GLU A 122 22.07 11.47 6.88
N CYS A 123 21.26 12.47 7.24
CA CYS A 123 19.92 12.66 6.67
C CYS A 123 20.05 13.42 5.34
N LEU A 124 19.74 12.75 4.24
CA LEU A 124 19.88 13.29 2.89
C LEU A 124 18.61 14.01 2.43
N ASP A 125 17.44 13.55 2.87
CA ASP A 125 16.14 14.15 2.57
C ASP A 125 15.19 13.91 3.76
N PRO A 126 14.90 14.92 4.60
CA PRO A 126 14.04 14.75 5.78
C PRO A 126 12.55 14.58 5.43
N GLU A 127 12.11 15.06 4.27
CA GLU A 127 10.72 14.94 3.81
C GLU A 127 10.46 13.54 3.28
N LYS A 128 11.36 13.00 2.47
CA LYS A 128 11.25 11.62 1.96
C LYS A 128 11.74 10.58 2.95
N GLY A 129 12.48 11.01 3.98
CA GLY A 129 13.12 10.11 4.94
C GLY A 129 14.26 9.33 4.30
N GLU A 130 15.12 9.99 3.53
CA GLU A 130 16.32 9.39 2.97
C GLU A 130 17.51 9.55 3.92
N TYR A 131 18.20 8.46 4.19
CA TYR A 131 19.35 8.42 5.08
C TYR A 131 20.47 7.60 4.48
N GLU A 132 21.70 8.09 4.57
CA GLU A 132 22.88 7.44 3.99
C GLU A 132 23.08 6.03 4.57
N GLY A 133 22.97 5.89 5.89
CA GLY A 133 23.15 4.61 6.58
C GLY A 133 22.08 3.59 6.20
N VAL A 134 20.83 4.05 5.99
CA VAL A 134 19.73 3.21 5.52
C VAL A 134 20.00 2.72 4.11
N ASN A 135 20.36 3.60 3.17
CA ASN A 135 20.68 3.23 1.78
C ASN A 135 21.81 2.19 1.73
N LYS A 136 22.89 2.40 2.50
CA LYS A 136 24.01 1.47 2.58
C LYS A 136 23.58 0.06 3.03
N VAL A 137 22.83 -0.02 4.14
CA VAL A 137 22.43 -1.31 4.69
C VAL A 137 21.38 -2.00 3.80
N VAL A 138 20.43 -1.26 3.25
CA VAL A 138 19.44 -1.84 2.32
C VAL A 138 20.13 -2.38 1.07
N ARG A 139 21.11 -1.66 0.50
CA ARG A 139 21.90 -2.15 -0.63
C ARG A 139 22.63 -3.44 -0.31
N GLU A 140 23.29 -3.52 0.84
CA GLU A 140 23.96 -4.74 1.28
C GLU A 140 22.97 -5.91 1.45
N LYS A 141 21.88 -5.69 2.20
CA LYS A 141 20.94 -6.74 2.61
C LYS A 141 20.01 -7.19 1.48
N SER A 142 19.82 -6.37 0.46
CA SER A 142 19.09 -6.70 -0.77
C SER A 142 19.98 -7.27 -1.88
N LEU A 143 21.27 -7.56 -1.59
CA LEU A 143 22.24 -8.04 -2.56
C LEU A 143 22.45 -7.08 -3.76
N GLY A 144 22.33 -5.78 -3.50
CA GLY A 144 22.47 -4.72 -4.49
C GLY A 144 21.21 -4.46 -5.34
N ALA A 145 20.12 -5.21 -5.13
CA ALA A 145 18.89 -5.00 -5.90
C ALA A 145 18.20 -3.66 -5.59
N ILE A 146 18.31 -3.18 -4.35
CA ILE A 146 17.73 -1.92 -3.90
C ILE A 146 18.85 -0.99 -3.46
N GLU A 147 19.09 0.08 -4.22
CA GLU A 147 20.20 1.01 -3.94
C GLU A 147 19.81 2.16 -3.00
N ARG A 148 18.54 2.59 -3.05
CA ARG A 148 18.02 3.74 -2.31
C ARG A 148 16.63 3.44 -1.77
N VAL A 149 16.32 4.01 -0.61
CA VAL A 149 14.99 3.95 -0.01
C VAL A 149 14.59 5.30 0.55
N TRP A 150 13.40 5.74 0.15
CA TRP A 150 12.65 6.84 0.74
C TRP A 150 11.57 6.27 1.65
N LEU A 151 11.70 6.57 2.94
CA LEU A 151 10.83 6.02 3.98
C LEU A 151 9.44 6.63 4.02
N TYR A 152 9.16 7.76 3.37
CA TYR A 152 7.89 8.48 3.57
C TYR A 152 7.15 8.83 2.28
N THR A 153 7.32 8.00 1.25
CA THR A 153 6.66 8.12 -0.06
C THR A 153 6.33 6.75 -0.65
N ALA A 154 5.36 6.74 -1.55
CA ALA A 154 4.99 5.65 -2.44
C ALA A 154 5.58 5.83 -3.86
N PHE A 155 6.39 6.86 -4.13
CA PHE A 155 6.93 7.18 -5.45
C PHE A 155 8.46 7.30 -5.48
N GLY A 156 9.06 7.01 -6.64
CA GLY A 156 10.50 7.08 -6.90
C GLY A 156 11.25 5.91 -6.29
N TYR A 157 11.65 6.04 -5.03
CA TYR A 157 12.37 4.99 -4.30
C TYR A 157 11.57 4.51 -3.07
N PRO A 158 10.30 4.11 -3.22
CA PRO A 158 9.49 3.71 -2.08
C PRO A 158 10.13 2.52 -1.37
N HIS A 159 9.89 2.43 -0.07
CA HIS A 159 10.30 1.27 0.70
C HIS A 159 9.59 0.00 0.18
N THR A 160 10.36 -1.03 -0.16
CA THR A 160 9.81 -2.26 -0.74
C THR A 160 8.81 -2.97 0.19
N SER A 161 7.97 -3.85 -0.36
CA SER A 161 7.04 -4.66 0.42
C SER A 161 7.25 -6.15 0.17
N CYS A 162 7.19 -6.95 1.23
CA CYS A 162 7.28 -8.39 1.12
C CYS A 162 5.94 -9.00 0.69
N GLY A 163 5.00 -9.18 1.62
CA GLY A 163 3.72 -9.84 1.38
C GLY A 163 2.88 -10.09 2.64
N CYS A 164 3.40 -9.74 3.82
CA CYS A 164 2.71 -9.84 5.11
C CYS A 164 2.14 -8.50 5.61
N PHE A 165 2.06 -7.47 4.77
CA PHE A 165 1.49 -6.19 5.16
C PHE A 165 0.01 -6.29 5.58
N GLU A 166 -0.40 -5.49 6.56
CA GLU A 166 -1.79 -5.46 7.04
C GLU A 166 -2.72 -4.81 6.00
N ALA A 167 -2.23 -3.78 5.31
CA ALA A 167 -2.91 -3.07 4.26
C ALA A 167 -1.93 -2.60 3.17
N ALA A 168 -2.46 -2.11 2.06
CA ALA A 168 -1.69 -1.47 1.01
C ALA A 168 -2.37 -0.17 0.60
N THR A 169 -1.57 0.87 0.37
CA THR A 169 -2.00 2.05 -0.38
C THR A 169 -1.75 1.81 -1.87
N PHE A 170 -2.66 2.31 -2.71
CA PHE A 170 -2.54 2.26 -4.16
C PHE A 170 -2.94 3.62 -4.75
N TYR A 171 -2.18 4.08 -5.74
CA TYR A 171 -2.42 5.36 -6.40
C TYR A 171 -3.50 5.22 -7.48
N MET A 172 -4.41 6.19 -7.52
CA MET A 172 -5.48 6.34 -8.51
C MET A 172 -5.24 7.61 -9.33
N PRO A 173 -4.63 7.48 -10.53
CA PRO A 173 -4.24 8.62 -11.36
C PRO A 173 -5.41 9.56 -11.71
N GLU A 174 -6.61 9.01 -11.94
CA GLU A 174 -7.80 9.73 -12.38
C GLU A 174 -8.28 10.79 -11.37
N VAL A 175 -7.87 10.64 -10.11
CA VAL A 175 -8.20 11.53 -8.99
C VAL A 175 -6.96 12.07 -8.28
N ASP A 176 -5.75 11.87 -8.83
CA ASP A 176 -4.46 12.23 -8.19
C ASP A 176 -4.34 11.78 -6.72
N GLY A 177 -5.04 10.70 -6.35
CA GLY A 177 -5.29 10.32 -4.96
C GLY A 177 -4.84 8.91 -4.64
N PHE A 178 -4.84 8.56 -3.36
CA PHE A 178 -4.58 7.21 -2.87
C PHE A 178 -5.85 6.54 -2.37
N GLY A 179 -5.97 5.26 -2.70
CA GLY A 179 -6.88 4.34 -2.03
C GLY A 179 -6.10 3.50 -1.03
N ILE A 180 -6.74 3.06 0.05
CA ILE A 180 -6.18 2.08 0.99
C ILE A 180 -7.05 0.83 0.98
N VAL A 181 -6.45 -0.36 1.02
CA VAL A 181 -7.19 -1.62 1.19
C VAL A 181 -6.48 -2.53 2.18
N HIS A 182 -7.21 -3.07 3.15
CA HIS A 182 -6.68 -4.01 4.15
C HIS A 182 -6.91 -5.47 3.74
N ARG A 183 -6.07 -6.36 4.28
CA ARG A 183 -6.08 -7.80 3.97
C ARG A 183 -7.42 -8.51 4.18
N GLY A 184 -8.25 -8.00 5.07
CA GLY A 184 -9.56 -8.58 5.40
C GLY A 184 -10.68 -8.18 4.44
N PHE A 185 -10.47 -7.13 3.64
CA PHE A 185 -11.50 -6.58 2.75
C PHE A 185 -11.83 -7.57 1.63
N ARG A 186 -13.13 -7.82 1.43
CA ARG A 186 -13.63 -8.78 0.43
C ARG A 186 -14.33 -8.13 -0.76
N GLY A 187 -14.43 -6.81 -0.79
CA GLY A 187 -15.04 -6.06 -1.88
C GLY A 187 -14.05 -5.66 -2.97
N GLU A 188 -14.56 -4.87 -3.91
CA GLU A 188 -13.77 -4.17 -4.92
C GLU A 188 -13.63 -2.70 -4.52
N THR A 189 -12.50 -2.11 -4.90
CA THR A 189 -12.23 -0.67 -4.75
C THR A 189 -12.83 0.09 -5.94
N PRO A 190 -12.93 1.44 -5.90
CA PRO A 190 -13.59 2.22 -6.97
C PRO A 190 -12.96 2.08 -8.36
N ASN A 191 -11.69 1.68 -8.46
CA ASN A 191 -11.02 1.39 -9.72
C ASN A 191 -11.06 -0.11 -10.10
N GLY A 192 -11.90 -0.90 -9.43
CA GLY A 192 -12.11 -2.32 -9.69
C GLY A 192 -11.04 -3.26 -9.14
N LEU A 193 -10.06 -2.76 -8.39
CA LEU A 193 -9.03 -3.61 -7.80
C LEU A 193 -9.56 -4.30 -6.53
N THR A 194 -9.22 -5.59 -6.36
CA THR A 194 -9.39 -6.30 -5.09
C THR A 194 -8.12 -6.18 -4.25
N PHE A 195 -8.19 -6.54 -2.94
CA PHE A 195 -6.99 -6.64 -2.11
C PHE A 195 -5.91 -7.54 -2.75
N VAL A 196 -6.31 -8.67 -3.35
CA VAL A 196 -5.37 -9.61 -3.98
C VAL A 196 -4.62 -8.95 -5.12
N ALA A 197 -5.33 -8.23 -6.01
CA ALA A 197 -4.71 -7.53 -7.12
C ALA A 197 -3.72 -6.44 -6.66
N VAL A 198 -4.09 -5.65 -5.64
CA VAL A 198 -3.21 -4.64 -5.05
C VAL A 198 -2.01 -5.31 -4.38
N ALA A 199 -2.23 -6.41 -3.65
CA ALA A 199 -1.17 -7.13 -2.96
C ALA A 199 -0.14 -7.70 -3.95
N ASP A 200 -0.59 -8.29 -5.06
CA ASP A 200 0.28 -8.83 -6.12
C ASP A 200 1.13 -7.73 -6.78
N ALA A 201 0.56 -6.54 -6.99
CA ALA A 201 1.30 -5.38 -7.49
C ALA A 201 2.35 -4.87 -6.49
N THR A 202 2.00 -4.87 -5.20
CA THR A 202 2.81 -4.28 -4.11
C THR A 202 3.95 -5.21 -3.65
N ALA A 203 3.72 -6.52 -3.65
CA ALA A 203 4.60 -7.52 -3.05
C ALA A 203 5.86 -7.85 -3.87
N GLY A 204 6.74 -8.64 -3.25
CA GLY A 204 7.88 -9.27 -3.90
C GLY A 204 9.22 -8.56 -3.74
N GLY A 205 9.33 -7.58 -2.84
CA GLY A 205 10.59 -6.90 -2.55
C GLY A 205 11.04 -5.95 -3.66
N ARG A 206 10.09 -5.41 -4.42
CA ARG A 206 10.32 -4.46 -5.52
C ARG A 206 9.92 -3.04 -5.10
N GLN A 207 10.46 -2.05 -5.78
CA GLN A 207 9.99 -0.67 -5.71
C GLN A 207 8.99 -0.47 -6.84
N VAL A 208 7.74 -0.21 -6.48
CA VAL A 208 6.64 -0.04 -7.44
C VAL A 208 5.95 1.26 -7.12
N ASP A 209 6.01 2.19 -8.05
CA ASP A 209 5.42 3.51 -7.87
C ASP A 209 3.90 3.42 -7.68
N GLY A 210 3.43 4.14 -6.68
CA GLY A 210 2.02 4.21 -6.34
C GLY A 210 1.48 2.99 -5.61
N PHE A 211 2.24 1.90 -5.42
CA PHE A 211 1.80 0.69 -4.70
C PHE A 211 2.68 0.42 -3.50
N HIS A 212 2.13 0.58 -2.29
CA HIS A 212 2.96 0.58 -1.10
C HIS A 212 2.30 -0.15 0.09
N GLY A 213 2.98 -1.15 0.63
CA GLY A 213 2.51 -1.95 1.76
C GLY A 213 2.69 -1.20 3.07
N ILE A 214 1.64 -1.18 3.89
CA ILE A 214 1.56 -0.39 5.11
C ILE A 214 0.95 -1.19 6.27
N SER A 215 1.25 -0.76 7.49
CA SER A 215 0.63 -1.23 8.72
C SER A 215 -0.33 -0.19 9.27
N PHE A 216 -1.26 -0.61 10.12
CA PHE A 216 -2.19 0.33 10.78
C PHE A 216 -1.45 1.33 11.68
N GLU A 217 -0.36 0.92 12.33
CA GLU A 217 0.45 1.85 13.13
C GLU A 217 1.20 2.87 12.27
N TYR A 218 1.62 2.53 11.04
CA TYR A 218 2.18 3.53 10.15
C TYR A 218 1.14 4.56 9.71
N MET A 219 -0.13 4.18 9.52
CA MET A 219 -1.23 5.11 9.21
C MET A 219 -1.49 6.12 10.35
N ARG A 220 -1.16 5.76 11.59
CA ARG A 220 -1.27 6.62 12.78
C ARG A 220 -0.08 7.58 12.95
N SER A 221 0.95 7.44 12.11
CA SER A 221 2.15 8.23 12.20
C SER A 221 1.96 9.62 11.57
N PRO A 222 2.51 10.70 12.14
CA PRO A 222 2.57 11.99 11.47
C PRO A 222 3.47 11.97 10.22
N LYS A 223 4.32 10.93 10.05
CA LYS A 223 5.15 10.73 8.86
C LYS A 223 4.44 9.89 7.78
N PHE A 224 3.18 9.51 7.98
CA PHE A 224 2.42 8.68 7.04
C PHE A 224 2.39 9.33 5.64
N LEU A 225 3.14 8.74 4.70
CA LEU A 225 3.29 9.19 3.31
C LEU A 225 3.50 10.72 3.20
N GLN A 226 4.26 11.30 4.13
CA GLN A 226 4.33 12.76 4.27
C GLN A 226 4.79 13.45 2.99
N ALA A 227 5.73 12.85 2.25
CA ALA A 227 6.25 13.40 1.00
C ALA A 227 5.22 13.36 -0.15
N ASP A 228 4.14 12.61 0.03
CA ASP A 228 3.04 12.52 -0.92
C ASP A 228 1.78 13.24 -0.43
N GLY A 229 1.85 14.00 0.67
CA GLY A 229 0.73 14.71 1.26
C GLY A 229 -0.06 13.91 2.31
N GLY A 230 0.37 12.70 2.65
CA GLY A 230 -0.23 11.87 3.70
C GLY A 230 -1.74 11.70 3.56
N TRP A 231 -2.48 11.88 4.67
CA TRP A 231 -3.94 11.76 4.69
C TRP A 231 -4.66 12.73 3.76
N TYR A 232 -4.07 13.88 3.42
CA TYR A 232 -4.67 14.86 2.50
C TYR A 232 -4.75 14.37 1.05
N ARG A 233 -4.05 13.28 0.72
CA ARG A 233 -4.08 12.62 -0.59
C ARG A 233 -4.81 11.28 -0.56
N VAL A 234 -5.27 10.81 0.61
CA VAL A 234 -6.10 9.59 0.71
C VAL A 234 -7.54 9.96 0.40
N VAL A 235 -8.10 9.37 -0.65
CA VAL A 235 -9.44 9.71 -1.16
C VAL A 235 -10.46 8.58 -0.94
N TRP A 236 -9.98 7.36 -0.69
CA TRP A 236 -10.85 6.21 -0.45
C TRP A 236 -10.19 5.20 0.49
N ALA A 237 -10.97 4.61 1.41
CA ALA A 237 -10.55 3.46 2.20
C ALA A 237 -11.78 2.71 2.74
N PRO A 238 -11.69 1.40 3.01
CA PRO A 238 -12.76 0.68 3.68
C PRO A 238 -13.09 1.34 5.02
N LYS A 239 -14.37 1.37 5.38
CA LYS A 239 -14.86 1.95 6.64
C LYS A 239 -14.12 1.40 7.85
N GLU A 240 -13.90 0.08 7.89
CA GLU A 240 -13.13 -0.58 8.96
C GLU A 240 -11.71 0.01 9.13
N VAL A 241 -11.08 0.45 8.04
CA VAL A 241 -9.77 1.10 8.09
C VAL A 241 -9.87 2.45 8.77
N LEU A 242 -10.79 3.30 8.31
CA LEU A 242 -10.99 4.64 8.85
C LEU A 242 -11.38 4.60 10.33
N GLU A 243 -12.32 3.73 10.71
CA GLU A 243 -12.74 3.55 12.10
C GLU A 243 -11.56 3.15 13.01
N ARG A 244 -10.66 2.27 12.52
CA ARG A 244 -9.51 1.79 13.31
C ARG A 244 -8.46 2.87 13.56
N VAL A 245 -8.37 3.89 12.71
CA VAL A 245 -7.35 4.96 12.82
C VAL A 245 -7.96 6.35 12.92
N TRP A 246 -9.27 6.43 13.22
CA TRP A 246 -10.08 7.64 13.13
C TRP A 246 -9.45 8.85 13.84
N ASP A 247 -9.03 8.66 15.09
CA ASP A 247 -8.47 9.71 15.94
C ASP A 247 -7.10 10.23 15.46
N PHE A 248 -6.48 9.58 14.47
CA PHE A 248 -5.19 9.95 13.90
C PHE A 248 -5.30 10.56 12.50
N ILE A 249 -6.49 10.56 11.91
CA ILE A 249 -6.75 11.25 10.64
C ILE A 249 -6.99 12.73 10.95
N PRO A 250 -6.38 13.69 10.22
CA PRO A 250 -6.64 15.11 10.43
C PRO A 250 -8.13 15.44 10.34
N GLU A 251 -8.64 16.21 11.31
CA GLU A 251 -10.08 16.50 11.44
C GLU A 251 -10.67 17.17 10.21
N ASP A 252 -9.87 17.95 9.48
CA ASP A 252 -10.27 18.70 8.30
C ASP A 252 -10.39 17.86 7.02
N VAL A 253 -9.92 16.60 7.05
CA VAL A 253 -10.03 15.65 5.94
C VAL A 253 -10.81 14.37 6.28
N ARG A 254 -10.87 13.95 7.56
CA ARG A 254 -11.44 12.65 7.95
C ARG A 254 -12.84 12.36 7.38
N ASP A 255 -13.72 13.37 7.39
CA ASP A 255 -15.12 13.24 6.96
C ASP A 255 -15.31 13.43 5.43
N LYS A 256 -14.19 13.52 4.69
CA LYS A 256 -14.13 13.76 3.25
C LYS A 256 -13.53 12.59 2.46
N ILE A 257 -13.09 11.54 3.15
CA ILE A 257 -12.57 10.32 2.55
C ILE A 257 -13.74 9.38 2.30
N ALA A 258 -13.88 8.89 1.07
CA ALA A 258 -14.96 7.98 0.70
C ALA A 258 -14.72 6.56 1.22
N THR A 259 -15.81 5.82 1.42
CA THR A 259 -15.79 4.40 1.76
C THR A 259 -16.50 3.54 0.71
N GLU A 260 -16.48 2.22 0.91
CA GLU A 260 -17.29 1.27 0.15
C GLU A 260 -18.81 1.47 0.31
N GLU A 261 -19.25 2.20 1.35
CA GLU A 261 -20.66 2.56 1.55
C GLU A 261 -21.07 3.81 0.74
N ASP A 262 -20.11 4.66 0.38
CA ASP A 262 -20.36 5.93 -0.30
C ASP A 262 -20.32 5.82 -1.83
N VAL A 263 -19.36 5.04 -2.35
CA VAL A 263 -19.05 5.00 -3.79
C VAL A 263 -18.63 3.60 -4.24
N SER A 264 -18.97 3.26 -5.48
CA SER A 264 -18.68 1.97 -6.11
C SER A 264 -17.75 2.04 -7.32
N ASN A 265 -17.53 3.24 -7.86
CA ASN A 265 -16.75 3.46 -9.08
C ASN A 265 -16.06 4.84 -9.08
N MET A 266 -15.15 5.05 -10.05
CA MET A 266 -14.36 6.29 -10.16
C MET A 266 -15.18 7.55 -10.43
N GLU A 267 -16.30 7.46 -11.15
CA GLU A 267 -17.16 8.62 -11.43
C GLU A 267 -17.86 9.10 -10.15
N GLU A 268 -18.41 8.16 -9.37
CA GLU A 268 -19.00 8.42 -8.06
C GLU A 268 -17.96 8.97 -7.08
N LEU A 269 -16.75 8.39 -7.06
CA LEU A 269 -15.64 8.89 -6.24
C LEU A 269 -15.30 10.34 -6.59
N LYS A 270 -15.12 10.66 -7.88
CA LYS A 270 -14.81 12.04 -8.31
C LYS A 270 -15.89 13.01 -7.85
N LYS A 271 -17.16 12.65 -7.99
CA LYS A 271 -18.31 13.47 -7.56
C LYS A 271 -18.33 13.67 -6.04
N PHE A 272 -18.17 12.59 -5.27
CA PHE A 272 -18.13 12.65 -3.81
C PHE A 272 -17.04 13.59 -3.30
N LEU A 273 -15.82 13.50 -3.86
CA LEU A 273 -14.69 14.33 -3.46
C LEU A 273 -14.95 15.83 -3.70
N MET A 274 -15.62 16.17 -4.82
CA MET A 274 -16.03 17.55 -5.10
C MET A 274 -17.10 18.04 -4.13
N GLU A 275 -18.14 17.23 -3.89
CA GLU A 275 -19.25 17.60 -2.99
C GLU A 275 -18.81 17.76 -1.53
N LYS A 276 -17.88 16.92 -1.07
CA LYS A 276 -17.30 16.99 0.28
C LYS A 276 -16.18 18.03 0.42
N GLY A 277 -15.75 18.66 -0.68
CA GLY A 277 -14.65 19.62 -0.66
C GLY A 277 -13.35 18.98 -0.18
N HIS A 278 -13.02 17.79 -0.69
CA HIS A 278 -11.78 17.10 -0.36
C HIS A 278 -10.56 17.93 -0.84
N PRO A 279 -9.50 18.09 -0.04
CA PRO A 279 -8.32 18.92 -0.40
C PRO A 279 -7.67 18.56 -1.74
N ILE A 280 -7.80 17.31 -2.18
CA ILE A 280 -7.34 16.86 -3.50
C ILE A 280 -7.94 17.65 -4.67
N VAL A 281 -9.15 18.19 -4.53
CA VAL A 281 -9.84 18.91 -5.60
C VAL A 281 -9.12 20.20 -5.97
N GLU A 282 -8.44 20.84 -5.01
CA GLU A 282 -7.60 22.02 -5.29
C GLU A 282 -6.39 21.64 -6.16
N ARG A 283 -5.79 20.48 -5.93
CA ARG A 283 -4.69 19.96 -6.77
C ARG A 283 -5.14 19.65 -8.20
N TRP A 284 -6.41 19.27 -8.38
CA TRP A 284 -6.95 19.05 -9.73
C TRP A 284 -7.01 20.33 -10.54
N LYS A 285 -7.30 21.48 -9.90
CA LYS A 285 -7.29 22.79 -10.57
C LYS A 285 -5.89 23.12 -11.08
N GLU A 286 -4.87 22.88 -10.25
CA GLU A 286 -3.47 23.13 -10.61
C GLU A 286 -2.98 22.22 -11.75
N LYS A 287 -3.48 20.98 -11.80
CA LYS A 287 -3.08 19.97 -12.80
C LYS A 287 -3.97 19.89 -14.04
N GLY A 288 -5.03 20.70 -14.13
CA GLY A 288 -5.99 20.64 -15.24
C GLY A 288 -6.79 19.33 -15.32
N LEU A 289 -7.01 18.65 -14.19
CA LEU A 289 -7.78 17.39 -14.10
C LEU A 289 -9.30 17.60 -13.99
N LEU A 290 -9.72 18.85 -13.82
CA LEU A 290 -11.11 19.25 -13.94
C LEU A 290 -11.40 19.48 -15.43
N GLU A 291 -12.32 18.68 -15.98
CA GLU A 291 -12.87 18.98 -17.30
C GLU A 291 -13.57 20.33 -17.22
N GLU A 292 -13.07 21.32 -17.96
CA GLU A 292 -13.87 22.48 -18.30
C GLU A 292 -15.04 21.96 -19.13
N LYS A 293 -16.22 21.83 -18.53
CA LYS A 293 -17.45 21.79 -19.33
C LYS A 293 -17.42 23.07 -20.18
N PRO A 294 -17.41 22.99 -21.52
CA PRO A 294 -17.64 24.17 -22.32
C PRO A 294 -18.97 24.77 -21.85
N GLU A 295 -18.97 26.04 -21.46
CA GLU A 295 -20.22 26.78 -21.29
C GLU A 295 -21.04 26.58 -22.58
N GLU A 296 -22.17 25.87 -22.48
CA GLU A 296 -23.17 25.87 -23.54
C GLU A 296 -23.67 27.30 -23.70
N LYS A 297 -23.01 28.07 -24.57
CA LYS A 297 -23.61 29.25 -25.16
C LYS A 297 -24.88 28.80 -25.89
N PRO A 298 -26.05 29.42 -25.65
CA PRO A 298 -27.26 29.06 -26.36
C PRO A 298 -27.01 29.19 -27.87
N ALA A 299 -27.18 28.10 -28.60
CA ALA A 299 -27.07 28.11 -30.05
C ALA A 299 -28.21 28.96 -30.63
N GLU A 300 -27.86 30.13 -31.17
CA GLU A 300 -28.73 30.84 -32.12
C GLU A 300 -28.94 29.96 -33.36
N ALA A 301 -30.19 29.82 -33.74
CA ALA A 301 -30.64 29.02 -34.87
C ALA A 301 -30.01 29.51 -36.18
N ALA A 302 -29.24 28.65 -36.84
CA ALA A 302 -28.81 28.86 -38.22
C ALA A 302 -29.69 28.05 -39.17
N GLU A 303 -30.31 28.77 -40.09
CA GLU A 303 -31.22 28.32 -41.14
C GLU A 303 -30.62 27.27 -42.08
N ALA A 304 -31.54 26.47 -42.63
CA ALA A 304 -31.31 25.43 -43.63
C ALA A 304 -30.79 25.95 -44.98
N ILE A 305 -29.84 25.23 -45.61
CA ILE A 305 -29.65 25.24 -47.06
C ILE A 305 -29.50 23.81 -47.60
N LYS A 306 -30.08 23.64 -48.79
CA LYS A 306 -30.50 22.46 -49.55
C LYS A 306 -29.37 21.60 -50.14
N ALA A 307 -29.74 20.36 -50.46
CA ALA A 307 -28.96 19.33 -51.14
C ALA A 307 -28.85 19.48 -52.68
N ALA A 308 -27.81 18.82 -53.24
CA ALA A 308 -27.71 18.05 -54.51
C ALA A 308 -26.47 18.41 -55.38
N PRO A 309 -26.01 17.57 -56.34
CA PRO A 309 -25.54 16.19 -56.21
C PRO A 309 -24.16 15.91 -56.92
N ALA A 310 -23.53 14.79 -56.52
CA ALA A 310 -22.59 13.88 -57.22
C ALA A 310 -21.52 14.36 -58.25
N ALA A 311 -20.27 13.91 -58.04
CA ALA A 311 -19.40 13.39 -59.10
C ALA A 311 -18.33 12.43 -58.52
N LEU A 312 -18.26 11.20 -59.06
CA LEU A 312 -17.17 10.23 -58.89
C LEU A 312 -16.18 10.39 -60.05
N PRO A 313 -14.89 10.08 -59.82
CA PRO A 313 -14.17 9.26 -60.79
C PRO A 313 -13.61 7.98 -60.15
N ALA A 314 -13.67 6.91 -60.94
CA ALA A 314 -13.17 5.58 -60.63
C ALA A 314 -11.64 5.45 -60.81
N GLY A 315 -11.02 4.54 -60.06
CA GLY A 315 -9.63 4.10 -60.27
C GLY A 315 -9.10 3.11 -59.21
N LEU A 316 -9.48 1.83 -59.36
CA LEU A 316 -8.79 0.52 -59.15
C LEU A 316 -7.58 0.35 -58.15
N PRO A 317 -7.30 -0.89 -57.68
CA PRO A 317 -7.38 -1.31 -56.28
C PRO A 317 -6.01 -1.51 -55.60
N VAL A 318 -5.93 -1.32 -54.28
CA VAL A 318 -4.82 -1.86 -53.47
C VAL A 318 -5.37 -2.43 -52.16
N MET A 319 -5.34 -3.75 -52.09
CA MET A 319 -5.45 -4.55 -50.88
C MET A 319 -4.09 -4.50 -50.16
N GLY A 320 -4.04 -3.97 -48.94
CA GLY A 320 -2.82 -4.04 -48.13
C GLY A 320 -2.74 -3.01 -47.00
N GLY A 321 -2.95 -3.47 -45.77
CA GLY A 321 -2.43 -2.87 -44.53
C GLY A 321 -2.94 -1.47 -44.19
N LEU A 322 -3.87 -1.37 -43.24
CA LEU A 322 -4.25 -0.10 -42.64
C LEU A 322 -3.03 0.52 -41.93
N LYS A 323 -2.54 1.66 -42.42
CA LYS A 323 -1.50 2.44 -41.72
C LYS A 323 -2.22 3.36 -40.74
N MET A 324 -2.17 3.02 -39.45
CA MET A 324 -2.67 3.85 -38.37
C MET A 324 -1.49 4.55 -37.69
N THR A 325 -1.59 5.86 -37.50
CA THR A 325 -0.66 6.64 -36.68
C THR A 325 -1.40 7.03 -35.41
N LEU A 326 -0.85 6.68 -34.26
CA LEU A 326 -1.40 6.98 -32.94
C LEU A 326 -0.40 7.87 -32.21
N GLU A 327 -0.82 9.07 -31.83
CA GLU A 327 -0.10 9.97 -30.93
C GLU A 327 -0.87 9.98 -29.59
N ASP A 328 -0.15 9.82 -28.48
CA ASP A 328 -0.67 9.78 -27.09
C ASP A 328 -1.77 8.74 -26.78
N ALA A 329 -1.75 7.57 -27.43
CA ALA A 329 -2.67 6.48 -27.12
C ALA A 329 -2.06 5.42 -26.17
N SER A 330 -2.81 5.06 -25.12
CA SER A 330 -2.54 3.87 -24.30
C SER A 330 -3.32 2.67 -24.84
N ILE A 331 -2.63 1.65 -25.36
CA ILE A 331 -3.26 0.45 -25.93
C ILE A 331 -3.27 -0.67 -24.88
N PHE A 332 -4.46 -1.13 -24.48
CA PHE A 332 -4.61 -2.30 -23.60
C PHE A 332 -5.05 -3.54 -24.39
N ILE A 333 -4.18 -4.55 -24.46
CA ILE A 333 -4.44 -5.80 -25.19
C ILE A 333 -4.74 -6.93 -24.19
N ARG A 334 -5.99 -7.43 -24.18
CA ARG A 334 -6.39 -8.55 -23.29
C ARG A 334 -5.80 -9.91 -23.69
N LYS A 335 -5.48 -10.13 -24.97
CA LYS A 335 -4.92 -11.39 -25.47
C LYS A 335 -4.18 -11.20 -26.80
N LEU A 336 -2.91 -11.58 -26.86
CA LEU A 336 -2.10 -11.60 -28.08
C LEU A 336 -1.85 -13.06 -28.50
N ILE A 337 -2.16 -13.42 -29.75
CA ILE A 337 -1.87 -14.75 -30.30
C ILE A 337 -0.97 -14.57 -31.52
N VAL A 338 0.30 -14.99 -31.39
CA VAL A 338 1.26 -15.00 -32.50
C VAL A 338 1.30 -16.42 -33.08
N LYS A 339 0.96 -16.57 -34.36
CA LYS A 339 1.11 -17.82 -35.10
C LYS A 339 2.29 -17.70 -36.07
N ALA A 340 3.11 -18.74 -36.15
CA ALA A 340 4.15 -18.84 -37.16
C ALA A 340 3.51 -18.92 -38.57
N PRO A 341 4.11 -18.33 -39.60
CA PRO A 341 3.61 -18.44 -40.97
C PRO A 341 3.68 -19.91 -41.42
N GLU A 342 2.59 -20.40 -42.00
CA GLU A 342 2.56 -21.73 -42.63
C GLU A 342 3.62 -21.78 -43.72
N ARG A 343 4.55 -22.75 -43.60
CA ARG A 343 5.53 -23.02 -44.66
C ARG A 343 4.78 -23.53 -45.88
N ARG A 344 4.84 -22.76 -46.97
CA ARG A 344 4.47 -23.22 -48.32
C ARG A 344 5.57 -24.06 -48.93
#